data_AF-A0A535I563-F1
#
_entry.id   AF-A0A535I563-F1
#
_cell.length_a   1.000
_cell.length_b   1.000
_cell.length_c   1.000
_cell.angle_alpha   90.00
_cell.angle_beta   90.00
_cell.angle_gamma   90.00
#
_symmetry.space_group_name_H-M   'P 1'
#
loop_
_entity.id
_entity.type
_entity.pdbx_description
1 polymer ?
#
loop_
_entity_poly.entity_id
_entity_poly.type
_entity_poly.pdbx_seq_one_letter_code
_entity_poly.pdbx_strand_id
1 'polypeptide(L)'
;MSSPREVRSAKQAEQEDLFFGQTVILWARWSVIVAGIVLVLWTSTNVSLLTQTMPFFLVLMAVNFFLHGRYVMGSPLNRTAVTVASVVDLILITAIVVLWPGEHGLNNQFFVLYFPVVFAFALVFTRRIEVAYTGLAMLAYTAGCFLTDTIHVSNDFKVLVMRLIVIAAMGFLGNYYFRIQRARLAGTSTGETAA
;
A
#
# COMPACT_ATOMS: atom_id res chain seq x y z
N MET A 1 -19.67 8.92 -43.48
CA MET A 1 -19.82 8.06 -42.28
C MET A 1 -19.08 8.72 -41.13
N SER A 2 -19.81 9.38 -40.24
CA SER A 2 -19.28 10.02 -39.03
C SER A 2 -18.98 8.94 -38.00
N SER A 3 -17.70 8.62 -37.79
CA SER A 3 -17.26 7.87 -36.62
C SER A 3 -17.65 8.68 -35.37
N PRO A 4 -18.46 8.14 -34.44
CA PRO A 4 -18.70 8.82 -33.19
C PRO A 4 -17.37 8.85 -32.43
N ARG A 5 -16.72 10.03 -32.40
CA ARG A 5 -15.60 10.30 -31.49
C ARG A 5 -16.14 10.08 -30.07
N GLU A 6 -15.85 8.91 -29.53
CA GLU A 6 -16.27 8.52 -28.20
C GLU A 6 -15.53 9.42 -27.20
N VAL A 7 -16.22 10.44 -26.69
CA VAL A 7 -15.73 11.24 -25.56
C VAL A 7 -15.59 10.25 -24.41
N ARG A 8 -14.35 9.84 -24.11
CA ARG A 8 -14.03 8.88 -23.05
C ARG A 8 -14.79 9.28 -21.79
N SER A 9 -15.75 8.46 -21.37
CA SER A 9 -16.54 8.75 -20.19
C SER A 9 -15.62 8.74 -18.96
N ALA A 10 -15.85 9.63 -17.99
CA ALA A 10 -15.09 9.66 -16.74
C ALA A 10 -15.04 8.29 -16.04
N LYS A 11 -16.09 7.47 -16.22
CA LYS A 11 -16.16 6.09 -15.72
C LYS A 11 -15.17 5.14 -16.40
N GLN A 12 -14.93 5.30 -17.70
CA GLN A 12 -14.05 4.45 -18.50
C GLN A 12 -12.58 4.79 -18.20
N ALA A 13 -12.27 6.08 -17.99
CA ALA A 13 -10.97 6.51 -17.49
C ALA A 13 -10.66 5.97 -16.08
N GLU A 14 -11.63 5.96 -15.16
CA GLU A 14 -11.43 5.34 -13.84
C GLU A 14 -11.20 3.83 -13.91
N GLN A 15 -11.84 3.12 -14.85
CA GLN A 15 -11.67 1.67 -15.03
C GLN A 15 -10.29 1.31 -15.60
N GLU A 16 -9.76 2.10 -16.54
CA GLU A 16 -8.40 1.93 -17.05
C GLU A 16 -7.35 2.22 -15.97
N ASP A 17 -7.52 3.31 -15.21
CA ASP A 17 -6.66 3.63 -14.06
C ASP A 17 -6.66 2.48 -13.04
N LEU A 18 -7.81 1.85 -12.79
CA LEU A 18 -7.94 0.66 -11.95
C LEU A 18 -7.19 -0.55 -12.55
N PHE A 19 -7.29 -0.79 -13.85
CA PHE A 19 -6.66 -1.92 -14.51
C PHE A 19 -5.12 -1.82 -14.52
N PHE A 20 -4.57 -0.66 -14.87
CA PHE A 20 -3.12 -0.41 -14.80
C PHE A 20 -2.64 -0.37 -13.35
N GLY A 21 -3.42 0.24 -12.47
CA GLY A 21 -3.16 0.30 -11.05
C GLY A 21 -3.15 -1.07 -10.36
N GLN A 22 -3.99 -2.01 -10.81
CA GLN A 22 -4.10 -3.34 -10.25
C GLN A 22 -2.77 -4.12 -10.32
N THR A 23 -2.04 -3.98 -11.44
CA THR A 23 -0.72 -4.61 -11.60
C THR A 23 0.27 -4.05 -10.59
N VAL A 24 0.28 -2.72 -10.39
CA VAL A 24 1.19 -2.07 -9.45
C VAL A 24 0.87 -2.45 -8.00
N ILE A 25 -0.40 -2.49 -7.62
CA ILE A 25 -0.82 -2.96 -6.28
C ILE A 25 -0.36 -4.40 -6.04
N LEU A 26 -0.51 -5.27 -7.02
CA LEU A 26 -0.11 -6.66 -6.93
C LEU A 26 1.41 -6.81 -6.72
N TRP A 27 2.22 -6.03 -7.44
CA TRP A 27 3.68 -6.00 -7.25
C TRP A 27 4.10 -5.36 -5.92
N ALA A 28 3.41 -4.32 -5.48
CA ALA A 28 3.68 -3.70 -4.19
C ALA A 28 3.40 -4.67 -3.03
N ARG A 29 2.33 -5.46 -3.12
CA ARG A 29 2.03 -6.53 -2.14
C ARG A 29 3.10 -7.61 -2.12
N TRP A 30 3.58 -8.06 -3.28
CA TRP A 30 4.73 -8.97 -3.33
C TRP A 30 5.99 -8.34 -2.72
N SER A 31 6.21 -7.04 -2.93
CA SER A 31 7.32 -6.30 -2.33
C SER A 31 7.23 -6.26 -0.81
N VAL A 32 6.03 -6.10 -0.22
CA VAL A 32 5.79 -6.20 1.24
C VAL A 32 6.18 -7.57 1.75
N ILE A 33 5.73 -8.63 1.09
CA ILE A 33 6.00 -10.01 1.50
C ILE A 33 7.51 -10.28 1.47
N VAL A 34 8.17 -9.94 0.35
CA VAL A 34 9.62 -10.14 0.20
C VAL A 34 10.40 -9.30 1.19
N ALA A 35 10.10 -8.00 1.34
CA ALA A 35 10.77 -7.13 2.29
C ALA A 35 10.58 -7.61 3.73
N GLY A 36 9.38 -8.06 4.09
CA GLY A 36 9.11 -8.62 5.40
C GLY A 36 9.87 -9.92 5.63
N ILE A 37 9.90 -10.86 4.67
CA ILE A 37 10.69 -12.09 4.78
C ILE A 37 12.18 -11.76 4.99
N VAL A 38 12.73 -10.84 4.18
CA VAL A 38 14.12 -10.39 4.33
C VAL A 38 14.37 -9.79 5.71
N LEU A 39 13.48 -8.92 6.20
CA LEU A 39 13.59 -8.33 7.53
C LEU A 39 13.51 -9.37 8.65
N VAL A 40 12.66 -10.39 8.54
CA VAL A 40 12.59 -11.49 9.52
C VAL A 40 13.89 -12.28 9.53
N LEU A 41 14.37 -12.68 8.36
CA LEU A 41 15.61 -13.44 8.24
C LEU A 41 16.81 -12.63 8.74
N TRP A 42 16.79 -11.31 8.55
CA TRP A 42 17.83 -10.40 9.00
C TRP A 42 17.82 -10.16 10.51
N THR A 43 16.63 -10.03 11.11
CA THR A 43 16.48 -9.66 12.53
C THR A 43 16.41 -10.87 13.47
N SER A 44 16.20 -12.07 12.93
CA SER A 44 16.03 -13.24 13.77
C SER A 44 17.34 -13.79 14.32
N THR A 45 17.33 -14.05 15.62
CA THR A 45 18.45 -14.63 16.37
C THR A 45 18.23 -16.10 16.71
N ASN A 46 17.02 -16.63 16.53
CA ASN A 46 16.66 -18.01 16.86
C ASN A 46 15.51 -18.55 15.99
N VAL A 47 15.49 -19.87 15.80
CA VAL A 47 14.48 -20.57 14.99
C VAL A 47 13.06 -20.39 15.56
N SER A 48 12.92 -20.28 16.89
CA SER A 48 11.62 -20.08 17.53
C SER A 48 10.93 -18.78 17.08
N LEU A 49 11.69 -17.69 16.92
CA LEU A 49 11.13 -16.43 16.44
C LEU A 49 10.67 -16.54 14.98
N LEU A 50 11.40 -17.27 14.13
CA LEU A 50 10.94 -17.59 12.76
C LEU A 50 9.61 -18.35 12.79
N THR A 51 9.50 -19.38 13.63
CA THR A 51 8.28 -20.21 13.70
C THR A 51 7.07 -19.41 14.18
N GLN A 52 7.24 -18.53 15.18
CA GLN A 52 6.16 -17.70 15.71
C GLN A 52 5.70 -16.61 14.74
N THR A 53 6.57 -16.18 13.82
CA THR A 53 6.28 -15.10 12.87
C THR A 53 5.67 -15.60 11.55
N MET A 54 5.89 -16.87 11.21
CA MET A 54 5.33 -17.52 10.02
C MET A 54 3.83 -17.29 9.80
N PRO A 55 2.94 -17.36 10.82
CA PRO A 55 1.50 -17.15 10.62
C PRO A 55 1.15 -15.80 9.96
N PHE A 56 1.81 -14.70 10.33
CA PHE A 56 1.56 -13.39 9.71
C PHE A 56 1.87 -13.38 8.22
N PHE A 57 3.01 -13.97 7.85
CA PHE A 57 3.43 -14.08 6.45
C PHE A 57 2.57 -15.05 5.65
N LEU A 58 2.16 -16.17 6.26
CA LEU A 58 1.25 -17.12 5.60
C LEU A 58 -0.10 -16.48 5.29
N VAL A 59 -0.65 -15.68 6.21
CA VAL A 59 -1.90 -14.95 5.95
C VAL A 59 -1.71 -13.90 4.84
N LEU A 60 -0.66 -13.09 4.92
CA LEU A 60 -0.33 -12.11 3.86
C LEU A 60 -0.16 -12.79 2.50
N MET A 61 0.59 -13.89 2.45
CA MET A 61 0.83 -14.68 1.25
C MET A 61 -0.44 -15.31 0.71
N ALA A 62 -1.28 -15.92 1.55
CA ALA A 62 -2.51 -16.56 1.12
C ALA A 62 -3.49 -15.54 0.51
N VAL A 63 -3.69 -14.40 1.18
CA VAL A 63 -4.53 -13.31 0.67
C VAL A 63 -3.98 -12.77 -0.66
N ASN A 64 -2.67 -12.52 -0.71
CA ASN A 64 -2.02 -12.00 -1.91
C ASN A 64 -2.09 -13.00 -3.08
N PHE A 65 -1.84 -14.28 -2.81
CA PHE A 65 -1.85 -15.34 -3.81
C PHE A 65 -3.26 -15.55 -4.38
N PHE A 66 -4.30 -15.50 -3.53
CA PHE A 66 -5.69 -15.58 -3.99
C PHE A 66 -6.04 -14.41 -4.94
N LEU A 67 -5.67 -13.18 -4.56
CA LEU A 67 -5.92 -12.00 -5.40
C LEU A 67 -5.12 -12.03 -6.70
N HIS A 68 -3.87 -12.49 -6.65
CA HIS A 68 -3.02 -12.69 -7.83
C HIS A 68 -3.61 -13.75 -8.76
N GLY A 69 -4.04 -14.89 -8.22
CA GLY A 69 -4.68 -15.96 -8.99
C GLY A 69 -5.94 -15.48 -9.70
N ARG A 70 -6.79 -14.68 -9.03
CA ARG A 70 -7.97 -14.07 -9.66
C ARG A 70 -7.61 -13.11 -10.80
N TYR A 71 -6.54 -12.32 -10.64
CA TYR A 71 -6.03 -11.47 -11.70
C TYR A 71 -5.55 -12.27 -12.91
N VAL A 72 -4.74 -13.33 -12.70
CA VAL A 72 -4.23 -14.20 -13.78
C VAL A 72 -5.36 -14.95 -14.50
N MET A 73 -6.42 -15.32 -13.80
CA MET A 73 -7.62 -15.94 -14.37
C MET A 73 -8.52 -14.96 -15.17
N GLY A 74 -8.04 -13.75 -15.47
CA GLY A 74 -8.77 -12.77 -16.28
C GLY A 74 -10.04 -12.24 -15.61
N SER A 75 -10.16 -12.40 -14.29
CA SER A 75 -11.27 -11.86 -13.50
C SER A 75 -10.83 -10.51 -12.91
N PRO A 76 -11.06 -9.37 -13.61
CA PRO A 76 -10.58 -8.06 -13.14
C PRO A 76 -11.13 -7.79 -11.73
N LEU A 77 -10.24 -7.35 -10.83
CA LEU A 77 -10.65 -7.06 -9.47
C LEU A 77 -11.46 -5.77 -9.52
N ASN A 78 -12.70 -5.83 -9.03
CA ASN A 78 -13.48 -4.61 -8.87
C ASN A 78 -12.83 -3.70 -7.81
N ARG A 79 -13.13 -2.40 -7.88
CA ARG A 79 -12.61 -1.40 -6.95
C ARG A 79 -12.81 -1.80 -5.48
N THR A 80 -13.94 -2.43 -5.16
CA THR A 80 -14.24 -2.94 -3.81
C THR A 80 -13.23 -3.97 -3.35
N ALA A 81 -12.88 -4.95 -4.19
CA ALA A 81 -11.92 -5.99 -3.83
C ALA A 81 -10.53 -5.40 -3.59
N VAL A 82 -10.11 -4.43 -4.41
CA VAL A 82 -8.83 -3.71 -4.22
C VAL A 82 -8.82 -2.92 -2.91
N THR A 83 -9.91 -2.22 -2.59
CA THR A 83 -10.04 -1.48 -1.33
C THR A 83 -10.01 -2.42 -0.12
N VAL A 84 -10.81 -3.50 -0.13
CA VAL A 84 -10.84 -4.48 0.97
C VAL A 84 -9.47 -5.11 1.16
N ALA A 85 -8.81 -5.50 0.07
CA ALA A 85 -7.46 -6.03 0.09
C ALA A 85 -6.49 -5.04 0.77
N SER A 86 -6.52 -3.76 0.40
CA SER A 86 -5.64 -2.74 0.96
C SER A 86 -5.91 -2.47 2.45
N VAL A 87 -7.17 -2.59 2.89
CA VAL A 87 -7.54 -2.53 4.32
C VAL A 87 -7.01 -3.74 5.07
N VAL A 88 -7.09 -4.94 4.49
CA VAL A 88 -6.54 -6.17 5.08
C VAL A 88 -5.03 -6.07 5.25
N ASP A 89 -4.29 -5.55 4.25
CA ASP A 89 -2.84 -5.33 4.40
C ASP A 89 -2.54 -4.37 5.54
N LEU A 90 -3.31 -3.28 5.66
CA LEU A 90 -3.13 -2.31 6.72
C LEU A 90 -3.32 -2.93 8.11
N ILE A 91 -4.38 -3.75 8.26
CA ILE A 91 -4.66 -4.47 9.51
C ILE A 91 -3.51 -5.45 9.80
N LEU A 92 -3.06 -6.21 8.81
CA LEU A 92 -1.99 -7.21 9.00
C LEU A 92 -0.65 -6.56 9.34
N ILE A 93 -0.28 -5.47 8.67
CA ILE A 93 0.95 -4.73 8.98
C ILE A 93 0.88 -4.12 10.38
N THR A 94 -0.29 -3.58 10.77
CA THR A 94 -0.48 -3.06 12.13
C THR A 94 -0.41 -4.18 13.17
N ALA A 95 -1.00 -5.34 12.88
CA ALA A 95 -0.88 -6.53 13.72
C ALA A 95 0.57 -7.00 13.84
N ILE A 96 1.35 -6.95 12.75
CA ILE A 96 2.80 -7.20 12.80
C ILE A 96 3.46 -6.20 13.74
N VAL A 97 3.22 -4.90 13.62
CA VAL A 97 3.86 -3.91 14.51
C VAL A 97 3.50 -4.09 15.99
N VAL A 98 2.27 -4.48 16.29
CA VAL A 98 1.77 -4.58 17.67
C VAL A 98 2.05 -5.94 18.30
N LEU A 99 1.94 -7.04 17.54
CA LEU A 99 1.97 -8.41 18.07
C LEU A 99 3.28 -9.16 17.75
N TRP A 100 4.29 -8.47 17.22
CA TRP A 100 5.56 -9.09 16.85
C TRP A 100 6.30 -9.71 18.03
N PRO A 101 6.63 -11.01 18.07
CA PRO A 101 7.22 -11.61 19.27
C PRO A 101 8.58 -11.06 19.73
N GLY A 102 9.24 -10.20 18.92
CA GLY A 102 10.45 -9.48 19.28
C GLY A 102 10.14 -8.05 19.75
N GLU A 103 10.69 -7.06 19.05
CA GLU A 103 10.39 -5.65 19.31
C GLU A 103 9.01 -5.25 18.80
N HIS A 104 8.26 -4.49 19.61
CA HIS A 104 6.91 -4.02 19.31
C HIS A 104 6.85 -2.49 19.14
N GLY A 105 5.78 -1.98 18.53
CA GLY A 105 5.48 -0.56 18.47
C GLY A 105 6.60 0.28 17.85
N LEU A 106 7.10 1.28 18.59
CA LEU A 106 8.12 2.20 18.11
C LEU A 106 9.50 1.54 17.91
N ASN A 107 9.80 0.45 18.61
CA ASN A 107 11.05 -0.29 18.43
C ASN A 107 10.98 -1.26 17.25
N ASN A 108 9.78 -1.59 16.79
CA ASN A 108 9.56 -2.50 15.69
C ASN A 108 9.98 -1.86 14.35
N GLN A 109 10.87 -2.52 13.61
CA GLN A 109 11.35 -2.06 12.31
C GLN A 109 10.38 -2.35 11.16
N PHE A 110 9.40 -3.25 11.33
CA PHE A 110 8.43 -3.61 10.29
C PHE A 110 7.44 -2.49 9.94
N PHE A 111 7.51 -1.32 10.58
CA PHE A 111 6.79 -0.12 10.12
C PHE A 111 7.15 0.27 8.67
N VAL A 112 8.30 -0.14 8.15
CA VAL A 112 8.67 0.11 6.75
C VAL A 112 7.67 -0.57 5.77
N LEU A 113 6.96 -1.62 6.22
CA LEU A 113 5.98 -2.33 5.40
C LEU A 113 4.75 -1.47 5.04
N TYR A 114 4.44 -0.40 5.79
CA TYR A 114 3.40 0.55 5.41
C TYR A 114 3.73 1.27 4.09
N PHE A 115 5.01 1.44 3.76
CA PHE A 115 5.46 2.29 2.65
C PHE A 115 4.98 1.81 1.27
N PRO A 116 5.30 0.57 0.84
CA PRO A 116 4.83 0.08 -0.46
C PRO A 116 3.30 0.00 -0.56
N VAL A 117 2.59 -0.29 0.53
CA VAL A 117 1.12 -0.38 0.52
C VAL A 117 0.48 0.99 0.32
N VAL A 118 0.90 1.98 1.12
CA VAL A 118 0.41 3.36 1.01
C VAL A 118 0.75 3.94 -0.37
N PHE A 119 1.98 3.72 -0.84
CA PHE A 119 2.41 4.17 -2.16
C PHE A 119 1.58 3.55 -3.29
N ALA A 120 1.36 2.24 -3.25
CA ALA A 120 0.61 1.56 -4.29
C ALA A 120 -0.87 1.92 -4.29
N PHE A 121 -1.47 2.11 -3.11
CA PHE A 121 -2.83 2.61 -3.00
C PHE A 121 -2.96 4.00 -3.64
N ALA A 122 -1.97 4.88 -3.42
CA ALA A 122 -1.94 6.21 -3.99
C ALA A 122 -1.84 6.27 -5.52
N LEU A 123 -1.39 5.19 -6.17
CA LEU A 123 -1.30 5.08 -7.63
C LEU A 123 -2.61 4.70 -8.31
N VAL A 124 -3.59 4.22 -7.55
CA VAL A 124 -4.82 3.63 -8.11
C VAL A 124 -6.04 4.47 -7.79
N PHE A 125 -6.05 5.11 -6.63
CA PHE A 125 -7.20 5.84 -6.14
C PHE A 125 -7.06 7.34 -6.34
N THR A 126 -8.20 8.03 -6.39
CA THR A 126 -8.23 9.49 -6.46
C THR A 126 -7.68 10.12 -5.18
N ARG A 127 -7.13 11.34 -5.30
CA ARG A 127 -6.51 12.10 -4.20
C ARG A 127 -7.31 12.09 -2.89
N ARG A 128 -8.64 12.20 -2.94
CA ARG A 128 -9.46 12.24 -1.71
C ARG A 128 -9.43 10.91 -0.95
N ILE A 129 -9.48 9.80 -1.67
CA ILE A 129 -9.51 8.45 -1.09
C ILE A 129 -8.10 8.07 -0.64
N GLU A 130 -7.08 8.41 -1.43
CA GLU A 130 -5.68 8.23 -1.08
C GLU A 130 -5.32 8.95 0.23
N VAL A 131 -5.62 10.25 0.34
CA VAL A 131 -5.32 11.02 1.57
C VAL A 131 -6.01 10.41 2.79
N ALA A 132 -7.25 9.94 2.63
CA ALA A 132 -7.97 9.26 3.71
C ALA A 132 -7.27 7.94 4.11
N TYR A 133 -6.80 7.16 3.15
CA TYR A 133 -6.08 5.90 3.41
C TYR A 133 -4.71 6.15 4.05
N THR A 134 -3.94 7.11 3.55
CA THR A 134 -2.66 7.52 4.15
C THR A 134 -2.86 8.01 5.58
N GLY A 135 -3.89 8.82 5.83
CA GLY A 135 -4.27 9.26 7.18
C GLY A 135 -4.66 8.08 8.08
N LEU A 136 -5.44 7.12 7.56
CA LEU A 136 -5.79 5.90 8.29
C LEU A 136 -4.55 5.07 8.64
N ALA A 137 -3.56 4.99 7.73
CA ALA A 137 -2.31 4.27 7.98
C ALA A 137 -1.47 4.94 9.07
N MET A 138 -1.37 6.27 9.04
CA MET A 138 -0.72 7.05 10.09
C MET A 138 -1.40 6.88 11.45
N LEU A 139 -2.73 6.89 11.48
CA LEU A 139 -3.51 6.65 12.68
C LEU A 139 -3.33 5.22 13.21
N ALA A 140 -3.36 4.22 12.34
CA ALA A 140 -3.16 2.82 12.71
C ALA A 140 -1.77 2.58 13.31
N TYR A 141 -0.72 3.14 12.68
CA TYR A 141 0.64 3.06 13.21
C TYR A 141 0.79 3.78 14.55
N THR A 142 0.23 5.00 14.66
CA THR A 142 0.26 5.79 15.90
C THR A 142 -0.46 5.06 17.02
N ALA A 143 -1.69 4.60 16.78
CA ALA A 143 -2.47 3.81 17.72
C ALA A 143 -1.73 2.53 18.14
N GLY A 144 -1.10 1.83 17.19
CA GLY A 144 -0.26 0.67 17.49
C GLY A 144 0.89 0.99 18.46
N CYS A 145 1.59 2.10 18.27
CA CYS A 145 2.67 2.52 19.17
C CYS A 145 2.19 2.91 20.57
N PHE A 146 0.99 3.49 20.68
CA PHE A 146 0.35 3.80 21.97
C PHE A 146 -0.16 2.53 22.67
N LEU A 147 -0.74 1.58 21.94
CA LEU A 147 -1.23 0.33 22.50
C LEU A 147 -0.12 -0.55 23.10
N THR A 148 1.11 -0.38 22.64
CA THR A 148 2.28 -1.13 23.13
C THR A 148 3.06 -0.37 24.22
N ASP A 149 2.58 0.79 24.69
CA ASP A 149 3.24 1.65 25.69
C ASP A 149 4.71 1.99 25.36
N THR A 150 5.05 2.07 24.07
CA THR A 150 6.43 2.30 23.60
C THR A 150 6.83 3.78 23.52
N ILE A 151 5.93 4.69 23.90
CA ILE A 151 6.15 6.14 23.77
C ILE A 151 6.38 6.75 25.15
N HIS A 152 7.63 7.09 25.47
CA HIS A 152 7.98 7.87 26.65
C HIS A 152 8.19 9.35 26.27
N VAL A 153 7.86 10.24 27.20
CA VAL A 153 7.82 11.70 26.97
C VAL A 153 9.24 12.28 26.87
N SER A 154 9.91 12.09 25.74
CA SER A 154 11.01 12.95 25.25
C SER A 154 11.41 12.61 23.81
N ASN A 155 12.26 11.59 23.63
CA ASN A 155 12.91 11.29 22.35
C ASN A 155 12.03 10.45 21.41
N ASP A 156 11.10 9.68 21.97
CA ASP A 156 10.24 8.74 21.22
C ASP A 156 9.24 9.49 20.32
N PHE A 157 8.82 10.69 20.74
CA PHE A 157 7.93 11.53 19.94
C PHE A 157 8.60 11.99 18.64
N LYS A 158 9.91 12.31 18.68
CA LYS A 158 10.67 12.67 17.48
C LYS A 158 10.72 11.50 16.50
N VAL A 159 10.97 10.28 17.00
CA VAL A 159 11.01 9.07 16.16
C VAL A 159 9.64 8.79 15.54
N LEU A 160 8.57 8.89 16.33
CA LEU A 160 7.20 8.74 15.85
C LEU A 160 6.91 9.72 14.71
N VAL A 161 7.17 11.01 14.93
CA VAL A 161 6.96 12.06 13.92
C VAL A 161 7.77 11.80 12.65
N MET A 162 9.04 11.42 12.77
CA MET A 162 9.86 11.09 11.59
C MET A 162 9.25 9.94 10.79
N ARG A 163 8.80 8.86 11.44
CA ARG A 163 8.17 7.73 10.76
C ARG A 163 6.85 8.11 10.09
N LEU A 164 6.03 8.93 10.76
CA LEU A 164 4.79 9.46 10.22
C LEU A 164 5.01 10.35 8.99
N ILE A 165 6.04 11.19 9.00
CA ILE A 165 6.42 12.01 7.84
C ILE A 165 6.79 11.12 6.66
N VAL A 166 7.54 10.03 6.87
CA VAL A 166 7.91 9.12 5.79
C VAL A 166 6.68 8.38 5.24
N ILE A 167 5.76 7.91 6.09
CA ILE A 167 4.49 7.31 5.64
C ILE A 167 3.70 8.31 4.78
N ALA A 168 3.58 9.56 5.23
CA ALA A 168 2.90 10.63 4.50
C ALA A 168 3.60 10.93 3.16
N ALA A 169 4.93 10.92 3.13
CA ALA A 169 5.73 11.13 1.93
C ALA A 169 5.45 10.04 0.88
N MET A 170 5.28 8.78 1.29
CA MET A 170 4.95 7.69 0.36
C MET A 170 3.59 7.89 -0.30
N GLY A 171 2.57 8.31 0.46
CA GLY A 171 1.24 8.63 -0.11
C GLY A 171 1.31 9.82 -1.07
N PHE A 172 2.03 10.87 -0.66
CA PHE A 172 2.27 12.05 -1.49
C PHE A 172 2.98 11.70 -2.81
N LEU A 173 4.05 10.90 -2.76
CA LEU A 173 4.82 10.50 -3.94
C LEU A 173 3.99 9.70 -4.93
N GLY A 174 3.19 8.73 -4.46
CA GLY A 174 2.31 7.95 -5.32
C GLY A 174 1.28 8.85 -6.00
N ASN A 175 0.63 9.74 -5.25
CA ASN A 175 -0.35 10.68 -5.78
C ASN A 175 0.27 11.68 -6.77
N TYR A 176 1.47 12.18 -6.48
CA TYR A 176 2.21 13.06 -7.39
C TYR A 176 2.54 12.36 -8.71
N TYR A 177 3.03 11.12 -8.65
CA TYR A 177 3.33 10.33 -9.84
C TYR A 177 2.08 10.06 -10.68
N PHE A 178 0.97 9.71 -10.03
CA PHE A 178 -0.33 9.52 -10.69
C PHE A 178 -0.79 10.77 -11.46
N ARG A 179 -0.63 11.96 -10.87
CA ARG A 179 -0.95 13.23 -11.54
C ARG A 179 -0.10 13.48 -12.77
N ILE A 180 1.20 13.20 -12.70
CA ILE A 180 2.10 13.34 -13.85
C ILE A 180 1.66 12.42 -14.99
N GLN A 181 1.35 11.15 -14.69
CA GLN A 181 0.90 10.21 -15.72
C GLN A 181 -0.39 10.69 -16.41
N ARG A 182 -1.36 11.17 -15.61
CA ARG A 182 -2.63 11.65 -16.15
C ARG A 182 -2.46 12.92 -17.00
N ALA A 183 -1.55 13.82 -16.61
CA ALA A 183 -1.20 15.00 -17.42
C ALA A 183 -0.51 14.63 -18.74
N ARG A 184 0.36 13.62 -18.73
CA ARG A 184 1.02 13.11 -19.95
C ARG A 184 0.00 12.51 -20.92
N LEU A 185 -0.91 11.67 -20.43
CA LEU A 185 -1.95 11.04 -21.25
C LEU A 185 -2.88 12.07 -21.91
N ALA A 186 -3.25 13.14 -21.19
CA ALA A 186 -4.05 14.23 -21.75
C ALA A 186 -3.28 15.01 -22.85
N GLY A 187 -1.98 15.26 -22.64
CA GLY A 187 -1.12 15.92 -23.63
C GLY A 187 -0.99 15.13 -24.93
N THR A 188 -0.79 13.81 -24.87
CA THR A 188 -0.64 12.96 -26.06
C THR A 188 -1.92 12.93 -26.90
N SER A 189 -3.11 12.87 -26.26
CA SER A 189 -4.39 12.90 -26.99
C SER A 189 -4.67 14.22 -27.72
N THR A 190 -4.04 15.32 -27.27
CA THR A 190 -4.18 16.65 -27.90
C THR A 190 -3.16 16.83 -29.04
N GLY A 191 -2.03 16.14 -29.00
CA GLY A 191 -1.00 16.18 -30.06
C GLY A 191 -1.39 15.43 -31.33
N GLU A 192 -2.11 14.30 -31.21
CA GLU A 192 -2.65 13.55 -32.36
C GLU A 192 -3.80 14.26 -33.09
N THR A 193 -4.41 15.29 -32.50
CA THR A 193 -5.47 16.09 -33.14
C THR A 193 -4.94 17.27 -33.96
N ALA A 194 -3.64 17.58 -33.87
CA ALA A 194 -3.01 18.72 -34.52
C ALA A 194 -2.07 18.33 -35.70
N ALA A 195 -1.98 17.05 -36.02
CA ALA A 195 -1.27 16.51 -37.19
C ALA A 195 -2.27 15.92 -38.19
#